data_AF-A0A819VHW4-F1
#
_entry.id   AF-A0A819VHW4-F1
#
_cell.length_a   1.000
_cell.length_b   1.000
_cell.length_c   1.000
_cell.angle_alpha   90.00
_cell.angle_beta   90.00
_cell.angle_gamma   90.00
#
_symmetry.space_group_name_H-M   'P 1'
#
loop_
_entity.id
_entity.type
_entity.pdbx_description
1 polymer ?
#
loop_
_entity_poly.entity_id
_entity_poly.type
_entity_poly.pdbx_seq_one_letter_code
_entity_poly.pdbx_strand_id
1 'polypeptide(L)' 'YGDIVPKTWAGKIVGGVCSLSGVLVIALPVPVIVSNFSRIYHQSQRADKMKAQRKARQTRIRLAR' A
#
# COMPACT_ATOMS: atom_id res chain seq x y z
N TYR A 1 -25.72 2.05 -7.44
CA TYR A 1 -26.47 0.83 -7.09
C TYR A 1 -27.06 0.12 -8.32
N GLY A 2 -27.15 0.77 -9.49
CA GLY A 2 -27.59 0.10 -10.73
C GLY A 2 -29.08 0.30 -11.03
N ASP A 3 -29.71 1.18 -10.26
CA ASP A 3 -31.03 1.76 -10.41
C ASP A 3 -31.19 2.60 -11.70
N ILE A 4 -30.10 3.24 -12.14
CA ILE A 4 -30.05 4.01 -13.38
C ILE A 4 -29.06 3.33 -14.32
N VAL A 5 -29.53 2.88 -15.49
CA VAL A 5 -28.72 2.22 -16.51
C VAL A 5 -29.01 2.76 -17.91
N PRO A 6 -28.00 2.90 -18.77
CA PRO A 6 -28.20 3.34 -20.15
C PRO A 6 -28.98 2.29 -20.94
N LYS A 7 -30.10 2.69 -21.53
CA LYS A 7 -30.94 1.81 -22.39
C LYS A 7 -30.44 1.73 -23.83
N THR A 8 -29.70 2.75 -24.29
CA THR A 8 -29.17 2.80 -25.66
C THR A 8 -27.86 2.02 -25.77
N TRP A 9 -27.59 1.48 -26.97
CA TRP A 9 -26.39 0.68 -27.21
C TRP A 9 -25.11 1.52 -27.08
N ALA A 10 -25.13 2.76 -27.59
CA ALA A 10 -24.05 3.72 -27.41
C ALA A 10 -23.80 4.05 -25.91
N GLY A 11 -24.86 4.24 -25.12
CA GLY A 11 -24.74 4.52 -23.70
C GLY A 11 -24.10 3.37 -22.92
N LYS A 12 -24.34 2.12 -23.32
CA LYS A 12 -23.69 0.95 -22.71
C LYS A 12 -22.19 0.90 -23.01
N ILE A 13 -21.78 1.23 -24.23
CA ILE A 13 -20.36 1.27 -24.62
C ILE A 13 -19.63 2.38 -23.84
N VAL A 14 -20.16 3.59 -23.85
CA VAL A 14 -19.57 4.74 -23.13
C VAL A 14 -19.54 4.48 -21.62
N GLY A 15 -20.61 3.91 -21.06
CA GLY A 15 -20.66 3.51 -19.66
C GLY A 15 -19.61 2.46 -19.30
N GLY A 16 -19.38 1.49 -20.19
CA GLY A 16 -18.34 0.48 -20.02
C GLY A 16 -16.92 1.09 -20.03
N VAL A 17 -16.62 1.94 -21.01
CA VAL A 17 -15.32 2.63 -21.11
C VAL A 17 -15.09 3.55 -19.91
N CYS A 18 -16.11 4.32 -19.51
CA CYS A 18 -16.07 5.20 -18.35
C CYS A 18 -15.79 4.42 -17.05
N SER A 19 -16.49 3.31 -16.83
CA SER A 19 -16.30 2.45 -15.67
C SER A 19 -14.87 1.90 -15.58
N LEU A 20 -14.34 1.36 -16.69
CA LEU A 20 -12.94 0.89 -16.73
C LEU A 20 -11.96 2.02 -16.43
N SER A 21 -12.17 3.20 -17.02
CA SER A 21 -11.28 4.35 -16.82
C SER A 21 -11.28 4.82 -15.35
N GLY A 22 -12.45 4.86 -14.69
CA GLY A 22 -12.55 5.26 -13.29
C GLY A 22 -11.83 4.29 -12.35
N VAL A 23 -11.93 2.98 -12.61
CA VAL A 23 -11.21 1.96 -11.84
C VAL A 23 -9.70 2.12 -12.01
N LEU A 24 -9.22 2.33 -13.23
CA LEU A 24 -7.79 2.53 -13.51
C LEU A 24 -7.24 3.78 -12.83
N VAL A 25 -7.99 4.88 -12.83
CA VAL A 25 -7.61 6.13 -12.17
C VAL A 25 -7.43 5.94 -10.66
N ILE A 26 -8.27 5.14 -10.01
CA ILE A 26 -8.20 4.87 -8.57
C ILE A 26 -7.17 3.78 -8.24
N ALA A 27 -6.94 2.84 -9.16
CA ALA A 27 -6.00 1.74 -8.98
C ALA A 27 -4.53 2.18 -8.95
N LEU A 28 -4.18 3.38 -9.41
CA LEU A 28 -2.81 3.90 -9.37
C LEU A 28 -2.44 4.61 -8.04
N PRO A 29 -3.25 5.51 -7.47
CA PRO A 29 -2.91 6.18 -6.21
C PRO A 29 -2.88 5.23 -5.02
N VAL A 30 -3.78 4.25 -4.95
CA VAL A 30 -3.88 3.36 -3.77
C VAL A 30 -2.61 2.52 -3.56
N PRO A 31 -2.08 1.78 -4.57
CA PRO A 31 -0.85 1.01 -4.40
C PRO A 31 0.39 1.88 -4.22
N VAL A 32 0.41 3.09 -4.79
CA VAL A 32 1.51 4.06 -4.56
C VAL A 32 1.56 4.48 -3.10
N ILE A 33 0.41 4.85 -2.52
CA ILE A 33 0.29 5.21 -1.11
C ILE A 33 0.70 4.02 -0.22
N VAL A 34 0.18 2.82 -0.48
CA VAL A 34 0.50 1.61 0.27
C VAL A 34 1.98 1.25 0.15
N SER A 35 2.57 1.37 -1.03
CA SER A 35 4.00 1.11 -1.26
C SER A 35 4.87 2.08 -0.47
N ASN A 36 4.45 3.35 -0.36
CA ASN A 36 5.17 4.34 0.43
C ASN A 36 5.11 4.00 1.93
N PHE A 37 3.93 3.70 2.45
CA PHE A 37 3.78 3.24 3.84
C PHE A 37 4.59 1.97 4.12
N SER A 38 4.57 1.01 3.20
CA SER A 38 5.34 -0.23 3.31
C SER A 38 6.85 0.05 3.42
N ARG A 39 7.39 0.96 2.58
CA ARG A 39 8.81 1.36 2.67
C ARG A 39 9.17 1.98 4.01
N ILE A 40 8.35 2.92 4.49
CA ILE A 40 8.57 3.60 5.78
C ILE A 40 8.52 2.57 6.93
N TYR A 41 7.55 1.67 6.91
CA TYR A 41 7.40 0.62 7.92
C TYR A 41 8.56 -0.37 7.90
N HIS A 42 9.01 -0.80 6.72
CA HIS A 42 10.16 -1.69 6.58
C HIS A 42 11.47 -1.05 7.06
N GLN A 43 11.65 0.24 6.81
CA GLN A 43 12.83 0.98 7.26
C GLN A 43 12.82 1.15 8.80
N SER A 44 11.67 1.50 9.39
CA SER A 44 11.52 1.57 10.85
C SER A 44 11.83 0.22 11.50
N GLN A 45 11.27 -0.87 10.98
CA GLN A 45 11.52 -2.20 11.52
C GLN A 45 12.99 -2.62 11.42
N ARG A 46 13.71 -2.29 10.33
CA ARG A 46 15.15 -2.57 10.22
C ARG A 46 15.94 -1.78 11.25
N ALA A 47 15.62 -0.50 11.46
CA ALA A 47 16.26 0.33 12.47
C ALA A 47 16.03 -0.22 13.89
N ASP A 48 14.80 -0.67 14.19
CA ASP A 48 14.46 -1.24 15.50
C ASP A 48 15.13 -2.59 15.73
N LYS A 49 15.20 -3.47 14.73
CA LYS A 49 15.95 -4.74 14.80
C LYS A 49 17.44 -4.50 15.07
N MET A 50 18.04 -3.51 14.41
CA MET A 50 19.45 -3.16 14.63
C MET A 50 19.70 -2.61 16.04
N LYS A 51 18.79 -1.78 16.57
CA LYS A 51 18.86 -1.29 17.95
C LYS A 51 18.71 -2.44 18.95
N ALA A 52 17.77 -3.36 18.72
CA ALA A 52 17.57 -4.54 19.56
C ALA A 52 18.81 -5.46 19.58
N GLN A 53 19.42 -5.73 18.42
CA GLN A 53 20.65 -6.51 18.33
C GLN A 53 21.84 -5.82 19.01
N ARG A 54 22.00 -4.50 18.85
CA ARG A 54 23.04 -3.73 19.55
C ARG A 54 22.86 -3.79 21.06
N LYS A 55 21.63 -3.61 21.56
CA LYS A 55 21.31 -3.78 22.99
C LYS A 55 21.64 -5.20 23.47
N ALA A 56 21.18 -6.24 22.76
CA ALA A 56 21.45 -7.62 23.12
C ALA A 56 22.96 -7.94 23.16
N ARG A 57 23.73 -7.42 22.20
CA ARG A 57 25.19 -7.54 22.17
C ARG A 57 25.86 -6.82 23.34
N GLN A 58 25.41 -5.60 23.67
CA GLN A 58 25.94 -4.84 24.80
C GLN A 58 25.64 -5.52 26.15
N THR A 59 24.42 -6.06 26.33
CA THR A 59 24.05 -6.80 27.55
C THR A 59 24.90 -8.05 27.72
N ARG A 60 25.14 -8.80 26.64
CA ARG A 60 26.05 -9.96 26.67
C ARG A 60 27.49 -9.57 27.03
N ILE A 61 28.02 -8.48 26.47
CA ILE A 61 29.36 -7.99 26.81
C ILE A 61 29.45 -7.56 28.28
N ARG A 62 28.39 -6.94 28.82
CA ARG A 62 28.33 -6.57 30.24
C ARG A 62 28.29 -7.77 31.19
N LEU A 63 27.59 -8.85 30.82
CA LEU A 63 27.52 -10.08 31.62
C LEU A 63 28.81 -10.91 31.58
N ALA A 64 29.66 -10.69 30.59
CA ALA A 64 30.95 -11.37 30.44
C ALA A 64 32.12 -10.64 31.14
N ARG A 65 31.85 -9.47 31.75
CA ARG A 65 32.78 -8.75 32.63
C ARG A 65 32.40 -9.01 34.08
#